data_AF-A0A9X5F808-F1
#
_entry.id   AF-A0A9X5F808-F1
#
_cell.length_a   1.000
_cell.length_b   1.000
_cell.length_c   1.000
_cell.angle_alpha   90.00
_cell.angle_beta   90.00
_cell.angle_gamma   90.00
#
_symmetry.space_group_name_H-M   'P 1'
#
loop_
_entity.id
_entity.type
_entity.pdbx_description
1 polymer ?
#
loop_
_entity_poly.entity_id
_entity_poly.type
_entity_poly.pdbx_seq_one_letter_code
_entity_poly.pdbx_strand_id
1 'polypeptide(L)' 'YIHYYNNERIKLKLNGLSPVQYRTQAMSAAS' A
#
# COMPACT_ATOMS: atom_id res chain seq x y z
N TYR A 1 1.08 19.23 -0.17
CA TYR A 1 -0.05 18.86 -1.05
C TYR A 1 0.16 17.52 -1.79
N ILE A 2 1.36 17.17 -2.28
CA ILE A 2 1.66 15.87 -2.93
C ILE A 2 1.57 14.65 -1.97
N HIS A 3 1.97 14.83 -0.70
CA HIS A 3 1.97 13.74 0.27
C HIS A 3 0.57 13.18 0.56
N TYR A 4 -0.46 14.03 0.54
CA TYR A 4 -1.84 13.60 0.80
C TYR A 4 -2.37 12.76 -0.37
N TYR A 5 -2.18 13.24 -1.59
CA TYR A 5 -2.67 12.61 -2.82
C TYR A 5 -2.05 11.23 -3.07
N ASN A 6 -0.75 11.07 -2.81
CA ASN A 6 -0.04 9.79 -3.00
C ASN A 6 -0.47 8.74 -1.96
N ASN A 7 -0.70 9.14 -0.72
CA ASN A 7 -1.11 8.22 0.34
C ASN A 7 -2.56 7.72 0.16
N GLU A 8 -3.47 8.56 -0.31
CA GLU A 8 -4.86 8.15 -0.56
C GLU A 8 -5.00 7.26 -1.80
N ARG A 9 -4.31 7.60 -2.90
CA ARG A 9 -4.37 6.83 -4.16
C ARG A 9 -3.77 5.44 -4.03
N ILE A 10 -2.68 5.30 -3.26
CA ILE A 10 -2.06 4.01 -3.00
C ILE A 10 -3.01 3.11 -2.20
N LYS A 11 -3.67 3.61 -1.14
CA LYS A 11 -4.62 2.80 -0.35
C LYS A 11 -5.77 2.22 -1.18
N LEU A 12 -6.29 2.98 -2.15
CA LEU A 12 -7.37 2.53 -3.02
C LEU A 12 -6.94 1.36 -3.93
N LYS A 13 -5.69 1.36 -4.41
CA LYS A 13 -5.13 0.31 -5.28
C LYS A 13 -4.74 -0.95 -4.51
N LEU A 14 -4.48 -0.82 -3.22
CA LEU A 14 -4.01 -1.90 -2.36
C LEU A 14 -5.14 -2.64 -1.62
N ASN A 15 -6.38 -2.59 -2.12
CA ASN A 15 -7.56 -3.17 -1.46
C ASN A 15 -7.72 -2.73 0.01
N GLY A 16 -7.42 -1.47 0.31
CA GLY A 16 -7.52 -0.92 1.67
C GLY A 16 -6.29 -1.16 2.56
N LEU A 17 -5.25 -1.84 2.05
CA LEU A 17 -4.00 -2.00 2.79
C LEU A 17 -3.18 -0.70 2.79
N SER A 18 -2.51 -0.45 3.91
CA SER A 18 -1.46 0.58 3.96
C SER A 18 -0.24 0.16 3.11
N PRO A 19 0.60 1.10 2.68
CA PRO A 19 1.81 0.79 1.91
C PRO A 19 2.77 -0.18 2.60
N VAL A 20 2.77 -0.20 3.94
CA VAL A 20 3.59 -1.13 4.73
C VAL A 20 2.99 -2.53 4.68
N GLN A 21 1.69 -2.67 4.96
CA GLN A 21 0.99 -3.96 4.94
C GLN A 21 1.08 -4.66 3.58
N TYR A 22 0.91 -3.91 2.48
CA TYR A 22 1.05 -4.50 1.14
C TYR A 22 2.45 -5.04 0.87
N ARG A 23 3.49 -4.32 1.30
CA ARG A 23 4.88 -4.79 1.15
C ARG A 23 5.14 -6.04 1.98
N THR A 24 4.65 -6.09 3.22
CA THR A 24 4.73 -7.29 4.06
C THR A 24 4.03 -8.48 3.42
N GLN A 25 2.81 -8.30 2.91
CA GLN A 25 2.07 -9.38 2.23
C GLN A 25 2.82 -9.88 0.98
N ALA A 26 3.35 -8.98 0.16
CA ALA A 26 4.11 -9.35 -1.03
C ALA A 26 5.39 -10.12 -0.68
N MET A 27 6.08 -9.75 0.40
CA MET A 27 7.24 -10.48 0.90
C MET A 27 6.88 -11.88 1.41
N SER A 28 5.79 -12.00 2.17
CA SER A 28 5.31 -13.30 2.67
C SER A 28 4.81 -14.22 1.57
N ALA A 29 4.20 -13.69 0.51
CA ALA A 29 3.72 -14.50 -0.62
C ALA A 29 4.83 -14.97 -1.56
N ALA A 30 6.01 -14.34 -1.51
CA ALA A 30 7.18 -14.72 -2.30
C ALA A 30 8.07 -15.79 -1.63
N SER A 31 7.67 -16.26 -0.44
CA SER A 31 8.35 -17.30 0.36
C SER A 31 7.60 -18.63 0.24
#